data_AF-Q8H338-F1
#
_entry.id   AF-Q8H338-F1
#
_cell.length_a   1.000
_cell.length_b   1.000
_cell.length_c   1.000
_cell.angle_alpha   90.00
_cell.angle_beta   90.00
_cell.angle_gamma   90.00
#
_symmetry.space_group_name_H-M   'P 1'
#
loop_
_entity.id
_entity.type
_entity.pdbx_description
1 polymer ?
#
loop_
_entity_poly.entity_id
_entity_poly.type
_entity_poly.pdbx_seq_one_letter_code
_entity_poly.pdbx_strand_id
1 'polypeptide(L)'
;MAAAVTVKPLNGAEEYLRWKESMLLVLHTAGVAHVLSDEPPPPTPAAAAAGVKEEDGEAEAAAAAARRRWARDDAVCRGHILAALSDRIFPDYVRHGTARAAWEAVARAYDGAGALSAGVARRAFDDLEFYANAPLLEQIAHAEALNAATRLPLGDEDLAGALCEMLPESVGGPASARSGGGATMRDVWRVARLVETRRVCREDMERHGRCWRCGKPGHHTSNCMG
;
A
#
# COMPACT_ATOMS: atom_id res chain seq x y z
N MET A 1 -6.30 3.72 -26.01
CA MET A 1 -7.27 3.22 -25.03
C MET A 1 -6.56 3.09 -23.69
N ALA A 2 -6.98 3.81 -22.66
CA ALA A 2 -6.46 3.56 -21.31
C ALA A 2 -7.00 2.20 -20.86
N ALA A 3 -6.13 1.31 -20.37
CA ALA A 3 -6.55 0.04 -19.83
C ALA A 3 -7.50 0.30 -18.65
N ALA A 4 -8.69 -0.32 -18.67
CA ALA A 4 -9.59 -0.25 -17.53
C ALA A 4 -8.91 -0.92 -16.35
N VAL A 5 -8.59 -0.16 -15.30
CA VAL A 5 -8.07 -0.70 -14.05
C VAL A 5 -9.20 -1.52 -13.42
N THR A 6 -9.07 -2.84 -13.48
CA THR A 6 -10.04 -3.75 -12.86
C THR A 6 -9.72 -3.86 -11.37
N VAL A 7 -10.62 -3.39 -10.51
CA VAL A 7 -10.50 -3.59 -9.06
C VAL A 7 -11.01 -4.98 -8.72
N LYS A 8 -10.18 -5.79 -8.05
CA LYS A 8 -10.63 -7.07 -7.48
C LYS A 8 -11.73 -6.78 -6.44
N PRO A 9 -12.90 -7.43 -6.49
CA PRO A 9 -13.95 -7.18 -5.52
C PRO A 9 -13.49 -7.45 -4.09
N LEU A 10 -13.83 -6.56 -3.16
CA LEU A 10 -13.51 -6.73 -1.74
C LEU A 10 -14.26 -7.93 -1.15
N ASN A 11 -13.52 -8.92 -0.65
CA ASN A 11 -14.11 -10.12 -0.03
C ASN A 11 -13.54 -10.43 1.37
N GLY A 12 -12.91 -9.47 2.03
CA GLY A 12 -12.44 -9.61 3.41
C GLY A 12 -11.28 -8.69 3.75
N ALA A 13 -10.83 -8.75 5.01
CA ALA A 13 -9.80 -7.87 5.55
C ALA A 13 -8.44 -8.01 4.85
N GLU A 14 -8.04 -9.24 4.49
CA GLU A 14 -6.77 -9.51 3.77
C GLU A 14 -6.64 -8.76 2.45
N GLU A 15 -7.78 -8.50 1.79
CA GLU A 15 -7.81 -7.85 0.47
C GLU A 15 -8.03 -6.34 0.57
N TYR A 16 -8.36 -5.84 1.77
CA TYR A 16 -8.83 -4.49 1.95
C TYR A 16 -7.80 -3.43 1.59
N LEU A 17 -6.53 -3.58 2.01
CA LEU A 17 -5.49 -2.58 1.67
C LEU A 17 -5.31 -2.47 0.15
N ARG A 18 -5.20 -3.61 -0.53
CA ARG A 18 -5.09 -3.63 -2.00
C ARG A 18 -6.34 -3.05 -2.66
N TRP A 19 -7.54 -3.39 -2.16
CA TRP A 19 -8.79 -2.87 -2.66
C TRP A 19 -8.88 -1.35 -2.50
N LYS A 20 -8.54 -0.82 -1.33
CA LYS A 20 -8.59 0.61 -0.99
C LYS A 20 -7.72 1.42 -1.95
N GLU A 21 -6.47 1.02 -2.13
CA GLU A 21 -5.53 1.70 -3.04
C GLU A 21 -5.99 1.60 -4.51
N SER A 22 -6.47 0.43 -4.93
CA SER A 22 -6.98 0.24 -6.30
C SER A 22 -8.23 1.08 -6.57
N MET A 23 -9.12 1.18 -5.57
CA MET A 23 -10.33 1.98 -5.64
C MET A 23 -10.02 3.47 -5.72
N LEU A 24 -9.12 3.97 -4.87
CA LEU A 24 -8.68 5.37 -4.91
C LEU A 24 -8.11 5.72 -6.29
N LEU A 25 -7.25 4.86 -6.85
CA LEU A 25 -6.71 5.07 -8.19
C LEU A 25 -7.82 5.16 -9.26
N VAL A 26 -8.82 4.27 -9.22
CA VAL A 26 -9.98 4.32 -10.12
C VAL A 26 -10.77 5.62 -9.96
N LEU A 27 -11.07 6.03 -8.73
CA LEU A 27 -11.85 7.25 -8.46
C LEU A 27 -11.11 8.52 -8.87
N HIS A 28 -9.78 8.56 -8.69
CA HIS A 28 -8.94 9.65 -9.17
C HIS A 28 -8.90 9.71 -10.70
N THR A 29 -8.76 8.55 -11.36
CA THR A 29 -8.76 8.45 -12.82
C THR A 29 -10.11 8.89 -13.41
N ALA A 30 -11.20 8.61 -12.70
CA ALA A 30 -12.55 9.05 -13.07
C ALA A 30 -12.85 10.52 -12.71
N GLY A 31 -11.98 11.21 -11.98
CA GLY A 31 -12.18 12.62 -11.59
C GLY A 31 -13.23 12.83 -10.48
N VAL A 32 -13.67 11.76 -9.81
CA VAL A 32 -14.76 11.80 -8.81
C VAL A 32 -14.27 11.62 -7.37
N ALA A 33 -12.98 11.36 -7.14
CA ALA A 33 -12.43 11.16 -5.80
C ALA A 33 -12.70 12.32 -4.82
N HIS A 34 -12.84 13.54 -5.33
CA HIS A 34 -13.09 14.75 -4.53
C HIS A 34 -14.34 14.63 -3.64
N VAL A 35 -15.37 13.89 -4.07
CA VAL A 35 -16.63 13.73 -3.31
C VAL A 35 -16.44 12.95 -1.99
N LEU A 36 -15.31 12.26 -1.82
CA LEU A 36 -14.98 11.56 -0.58
C LEU A 36 -14.47 12.50 0.53
N SER A 37 -13.97 13.68 0.17
CA SER A 37 -13.28 14.58 1.10
C SER A 37 -13.93 15.96 1.18
N ASP A 38 -14.36 16.50 0.05
CA ASP A 38 -14.94 17.82 -0.05
C ASP A 38 -16.37 17.86 0.52
N GLU A 39 -16.86 19.05 0.84
CA GLU A 39 -18.24 19.26 1.25
C GLU A 39 -19.12 19.53 0.02
N PRO A 40 -20.34 18.97 -0.06
CA PRO A 40 -21.30 19.31 -1.10
C PRO A 40 -21.56 20.82 -1.18
N PRO A 41 -21.83 21.35 -2.39
CA PRO A 41 -22.23 22.73 -2.56
C PRO A 41 -23.50 23.04 -1.74
N PRO A 42 -23.58 24.23 -1.11
CA PRO A 42 -24.65 24.56 -0.17
C PRO A 42 -26.05 24.53 -0.83
N PRO A 43 -27.09 24.21 -0.04
CA PRO A 43 -28.47 24.29 -0.51
C PRO A 43 -28.85 25.73 -0.85
N THR A 44 -29.79 25.90 -1.78
CA THR A 44 -30.37 27.24 -2.08
C THR A 44 -31.05 27.81 -0.83
N PRO A 45 -30.79 29.07 -0.45
CA PRO A 45 -31.59 29.73 0.58
C PRO A 45 -33.00 29.94 0.04
N ALA A 46 -33.97 29.18 0.55
CA ALA A 46 -35.38 29.31 0.18
C ALA A 46 -36.08 30.58 0.72
N ALA A 47 -35.36 31.56 1.28
CA ALA A 47 -35.95 32.63 2.10
C ALA A 47 -35.32 34.02 2.00
N ALA A 48 -34.62 34.36 0.91
CA ALA A 48 -34.25 35.76 0.61
C ALA A 48 -34.95 36.25 -0.67
N ALA A 49 -36.25 35.95 -0.81
CA ALA A 49 -37.10 36.46 -1.89
C ALA A 49 -37.49 37.95 -1.69
N ALA A 50 -36.57 38.79 -1.21
CA ALA A 50 -36.80 40.21 -1.02
C ALA A 50 -35.67 41.01 -1.67
N GLY A 51 -35.75 41.15 -3.00
CA GLY A 51 -34.96 42.09 -3.78
C GLY A 51 -33.84 41.45 -4.59
N VAL A 52 -34.20 40.74 -5.67
CA VAL A 52 -33.25 40.12 -6.60
C VAL A 52 -33.00 41.07 -7.78
N LYS A 53 -31.75 41.49 -7.97
CA LYS A 53 -31.27 42.21 -9.16
C LYS A 53 -30.90 41.17 -10.23
N GLU A 54 -30.93 41.52 -11.51
CA GLU A 54 -30.65 40.57 -12.61
C GLU A 54 -29.30 39.84 -12.53
N GLU A 55 -28.31 40.35 -11.77
CA GLU A 55 -27.02 39.68 -11.50
C GLU A 55 -27.14 38.37 -10.70
N ASP A 56 -28.23 38.17 -9.96
CA ASP A 56 -28.45 36.99 -9.11
C ASP A 56 -28.84 35.72 -9.89
N GLY A 57 -29.38 35.88 -11.11
CA GLY A 57 -29.85 34.75 -11.93
C GLY A 57 -28.72 33.86 -12.46
N GLU A 58 -27.59 34.46 -12.84
CA GLU A 58 -26.41 33.72 -13.30
C GLU A 58 -25.71 32.98 -12.15
N ALA A 59 -25.62 33.61 -10.97
CA ALA A 59 -25.06 33.01 -9.77
C ALA A 59 -25.89 31.81 -9.29
N GLU A 60 -27.22 31.92 -9.32
CA GLU A 60 -28.11 30.82 -8.95
C GLU A 60 -28.06 29.67 -9.97
N ALA A 61 -27.99 29.98 -11.27
CA ALA A 61 -27.81 28.99 -12.32
C ALA A 61 -26.47 28.23 -12.19
N ALA A 62 -25.37 28.95 -11.91
CA ALA A 62 -24.06 28.36 -11.66
C ALA A 62 -24.08 27.45 -10.41
N ALA A 63 -24.71 27.89 -9.32
CA ALA A 63 -24.88 27.09 -8.11
C ALA A 63 -25.72 25.82 -8.38
N ALA A 64 -26.77 25.92 -9.19
CA ALA A 64 -27.59 24.77 -9.58
C ALA A 64 -26.79 23.78 -10.46
N ALA A 65 -25.96 24.28 -11.37
CA ALA A 65 -25.07 23.45 -12.19
C ALA A 65 -24.02 22.72 -11.33
N ALA A 66 -23.42 23.42 -10.35
CA ALA A 66 -22.47 22.82 -9.41
C ALA A 66 -23.12 21.69 -8.58
N ARG A 67 -24.33 21.90 -8.05
CA ARG A 67 -25.10 20.86 -7.34
C ARG A 67 -25.40 19.65 -8.23
N ARG A 68 -25.82 19.87 -9.48
CA ARG A 68 -26.07 18.78 -10.43
C ARG A 68 -24.80 18.01 -10.77
N ARG A 69 -23.66 18.70 -10.90
CA ARG A 69 -22.36 18.07 -11.11
C ARG A 69 -21.98 17.23 -9.91
N TRP A 70 -22.06 17.78 -8.70
CA TRP A 70 -21.78 17.06 -7.46
C TRP A 70 -22.63 15.79 -7.33
N ALA A 71 -23.94 15.88 -7.53
CA ALA A 71 -24.84 14.74 -7.43
C ALA A 71 -24.49 13.63 -8.44
N ARG A 72 -24.04 13.99 -9.66
CA ARG A 72 -23.56 13.01 -10.64
C ARG A 72 -22.25 12.38 -10.20
N ASP A 73 -21.28 13.19 -9.77
CA ASP A 73 -19.96 12.72 -9.35
C ASP A 73 -20.07 11.80 -8.11
N ASP A 74 -20.95 12.14 -7.16
CA ASP A 74 -21.26 11.30 -5.99
C ASP A 74 -21.92 9.98 -6.41
N ALA A 75 -22.90 9.99 -7.30
CA ALA A 75 -23.54 8.77 -7.80
C ALA A 75 -22.55 7.86 -8.55
N VAL A 76 -21.66 8.43 -9.36
CA VAL A 76 -20.60 7.70 -10.09
C VAL A 76 -19.59 7.12 -9.11
N CYS A 77 -19.10 7.92 -8.17
CA CYS A 77 -18.15 7.48 -7.13
C CYS A 77 -18.73 6.35 -6.28
N ARG A 78 -19.98 6.49 -5.82
CA ARG A 78 -20.71 5.46 -5.10
C ARG A 78 -20.87 4.21 -5.94
N GLY A 79 -21.20 4.34 -7.22
CA GLY A 79 -21.31 3.24 -8.17
C GLY A 79 -20.01 2.42 -8.28
N HIS A 80 -18.86 3.09 -8.40
CA HIS A 80 -17.55 2.43 -8.43
C HIS A 80 -17.25 1.66 -7.13
N ILE A 81 -17.50 2.28 -5.97
CA ILE A 81 -17.29 1.64 -4.67
C ILE A 81 -18.13 0.37 -4.57
N LEU A 82 -19.43 0.47 -4.84
CA LEU A 82 -20.37 -0.66 -4.71
C LEU A 82 -20.10 -1.77 -5.72
N ALA A 83 -19.75 -1.42 -6.97
CA ALA A 83 -19.45 -2.40 -8.02
C ALA A 83 -18.19 -3.23 -7.75
N ALA A 84 -17.30 -2.74 -6.87
CA ALA A 84 -16.10 -3.44 -6.45
C ALA A 84 -16.25 -4.10 -5.06
N LEU A 85 -17.47 -4.26 -4.57
CA LEU A 85 -17.75 -5.12 -3.42
C LEU A 85 -18.12 -6.52 -3.92
N SER A 86 -17.74 -7.56 -3.18
CA SER A 86 -18.25 -8.90 -3.46
C SER A 86 -19.74 -8.98 -3.16
N ASP A 87 -20.45 -9.89 -3.86
CA ASP A 87 -21.88 -10.14 -3.65
C ASP A 87 -22.22 -10.45 -2.19
N ARG A 88 -21.28 -11.05 -1.46
CA ARG A 88 -21.44 -11.38 -0.03
C ARG A 88 -21.62 -10.13 0.83
N ILE A 89 -20.85 -9.07 0.57
CA ILE A 89 -20.81 -7.87 1.44
C ILE A 89 -21.58 -6.68 0.84
N PHE A 90 -21.90 -6.71 -0.46
CA PHE A 90 -22.66 -5.66 -1.13
C PHE A 90 -23.95 -5.26 -0.37
N PRO A 91 -24.80 -6.18 0.13
CA PRO A 91 -26.04 -5.83 0.83
C PRO A 91 -25.82 -4.99 2.09
N ASP A 92 -24.65 -5.10 2.74
CA ASP A 92 -24.34 -4.37 3.97
C ASP A 92 -24.09 -2.88 3.72
N TYR A 93 -23.59 -2.55 2.52
CA TYR A 93 -23.12 -1.21 2.18
C TYR A 93 -24.04 -0.46 1.20
N VAL A 94 -24.88 -1.16 0.43
CA VAL A 94 -25.76 -0.53 -0.59
C VAL A 94 -26.69 0.53 0.01
N ARG A 95 -27.05 0.42 1.29
CA ARG A 95 -27.92 1.37 2.00
C ARG A 95 -27.31 2.77 2.18
N HIS A 96 -26.00 2.93 2.04
CA HIS A 96 -25.35 4.23 2.20
C HIS A 96 -25.67 5.13 1.00
N GLY A 97 -26.35 6.25 1.26
CA GLY A 97 -26.92 7.11 0.21
C GLY A 97 -25.90 7.94 -0.57
N THR A 98 -24.71 8.17 -0.01
CA THR A 98 -23.63 8.93 -0.66
C THR A 98 -22.37 8.08 -0.80
N ALA A 99 -21.48 8.45 -1.72
CA ALA A 99 -20.20 7.78 -1.91
C ALA A 99 -19.35 7.84 -0.65
N ARG A 100 -19.28 9.03 -0.02
CA ARG A 100 -18.55 9.25 1.23
C ARG A 100 -19.06 8.34 2.35
N ALA A 101 -20.37 8.23 2.52
CA ALA A 101 -20.95 7.37 3.57
C ALA A 101 -20.63 5.88 3.33
N ALA A 102 -20.65 5.42 2.08
CA ALA A 102 -20.28 4.06 1.73
C ALA A 102 -18.79 3.80 1.97
N TRP A 103 -17.93 4.70 1.50
CA TRP A 103 -16.47 4.65 1.69
C TRP A 103 -16.10 4.59 3.18
N GLU A 104 -16.64 5.50 3.98
CA GLU A 104 -16.38 5.55 5.42
C GLU A 104 -16.93 4.31 6.15
N ALA A 105 -18.05 3.73 5.69
CA ALA A 105 -18.57 2.51 6.28
C ALA A 105 -17.67 1.30 6.03
N VAL A 106 -17.13 1.17 4.82
CA VAL A 106 -16.12 0.15 4.50
C VAL A 106 -14.87 0.42 5.35
N ALA A 107 -14.37 1.66 5.35
CA ALA A 107 -13.22 2.05 6.15
C ALA A 107 -13.40 1.74 7.64
N ARG A 108 -14.55 2.04 8.25
CA ARG A 108 -14.79 1.69 9.67
C ARG A 108 -14.69 0.19 9.94
N ALA A 109 -15.14 -0.66 9.02
CA ALA A 109 -15.08 -2.11 9.17
C ALA A 109 -13.66 -2.69 9.04
N TYR A 110 -12.81 -2.06 8.22
CA TYR A 110 -11.51 -2.64 7.84
C TYR A 110 -10.29 -1.79 8.23
N ASP A 111 -10.37 -0.46 8.32
CA ASP A 111 -9.34 0.41 8.91
C ASP A 111 -9.27 0.23 10.44
N GLY A 112 -10.41 -0.04 11.10
CA GLY A 112 -10.50 -0.30 12.54
C GLY A 112 -9.88 -1.64 12.96
N ALA A 113 -9.58 -2.51 11.99
CA ALA A 113 -8.64 -3.59 12.20
C ALA A 113 -7.27 -3.04 12.63
N GLY A 114 -6.91 -1.77 12.39
CA GLY A 114 -5.64 -1.11 12.74
C GLY A 114 -5.04 -1.46 14.10
N ALA A 115 -5.84 -1.54 15.18
CA ALA A 115 -5.33 -1.91 16.51
C ALA A 115 -5.16 -3.43 16.67
N LEU A 116 -6.10 -4.23 16.12
CA LEU A 116 -5.99 -5.68 16.06
C LEU A 116 -4.85 -6.11 15.10
N SER A 117 -4.67 -5.39 14.00
CA SER A 117 -3.69 -5.59 12.94
C SER A 117 -2.32 -5.09 13.39
N ALA A 118 -2.23 -4.04 14.20
CA ALA A 118 -0.96 -3.66 14.84
C ALA A 118 -0.51 -4.71 15.85
N GLY A 119 -1.44 -5.31 16.60
CA GLY A 119 -1.15 -6.44 17.49
C GLY A 119 -0.74 -7.71 16.72
N VAL A 120 -1.45 -8.02 15.63
CA VAL A 120 -1.11 -9.12 14.72
C VAL A 120 0.24 -8.87 14.03
N ALA A 121 0.51 -7.64 13.57
CA ALA A 121 1.79 -7.28 12.96
C ALA A 121 2.94 -7.37 13.96
N ARG A 122 2.73 -6.97 15.22
CA ARG A 122 3.72 -7.18 16.28
C ARG A 122 3.99 -8.66 16.49
N ARG A 123 2.96 -9.49 16.65
CA ARG A 123 3.14 -10.95 16.79
C ARG A 123 3.84 -11.56 15.59
N ALA A 124 3.41 -11.22 14.37
CA ALA A 124 4.02 -11.70 13.14
C ALA A 124 5.48 -11.24 13.01
N PHE A 125 5.82 -10.04 13.52
CA PHE A 125 7.20 -9.58 13.59
C PHE A 125 8.00 -10.37 14.63
N ASP A 126 7.43 -10.62 15.81
CA ASP A 126 8.08 -11.37 16.89
C ASP A 126 8.30 -12.85 16.50
N ASP A 127 7.42 -13.40 15.65
CA ASP A 127 7.47 -14.77 15.11
C ASP A 127 8.25 -14.87 13.77
N LEU A 128 8.94 -13.81 13.33
CA LEU A 128 9.70 -13.83 12.07
C LEU A 128 10.81 -14.88 12.08
N GLU A 129 10.84 -15.70 11.05
CA GLU A 129 11.95 -16.61 10.76
C GLU A 129 12.51 -16.33 9.36
N PHE A 130 13.83 -16.33 9.24
CA PHE A 130 14.52 -16.15 7.96
C PHE A 130 14.92 -17.50 7.36
N TYR A 131 14.33 -17.85 6.22
CA TYR A 131 14.58 -19.11 5.54
C TYR A 131 15.62 -18.96 4.42
N ALA A 132 16.60 -19.86 4.39
CA ALA A 132 17.69 -19.84 3.41
C ALA A 132 17.24 -20.13 1.96
N ASN A 133 16.08 -20.75 1.76
CA ASN A 133 15.53 -21.12 0.46
C ASN A 133 14.54 -20.07 -0.11
N ALA A 134 14.31 -18.96 0.58
CA ALA A 134 13.47 -17.86 0.12
C ALA A 134 14.31 -16.61 -0.19
N PRO A 135 13.85 -15.70 -1.07
CA PRO A 135 14.59 -14.48 -1.38
C PRO A 135 14.82 -13.63 -0.13
N LEU A 136 16.08 -13.46 0.29
CA LEU A 136 16.40 -12.78 1.54
C LEU A 136 15.91 -11.33 1.55
N LEU A 137 16.00 -10.66 0.41
CA LEU A 137 15.60 -9.25 0.27
C LEU A 137 14.09 -9.06 0.48
N GLU A 138 13.27 -10.02 0.05
CA GLU A 138 11.82 -9.96 0.25
C GLU A 138 11.46 -10.19 1.73
N GLN A 139 12.17 -11.09 2.40
CA GLN A 139 11.99 -11.34 3.83
C GLN A 139 12.35 -10.11 4.68
N ILE A 140 13.43 -9.39 4.34
CA ILE A 140 13.79 -8.13 5.02
C ILE A 140 12.75 -7.05 4.77
N ALA A 141 12.28 -6.88 3.53
CA ALA A 141 11.20 -5.94 3.21
C ALA A 141 9.90 -6.27 3.96
N HIS A 142 9.58 -7.56 4.11
CA HIS A 142 8.43 -8.00 4.88
C HIS A 142 8.56 -7.63 6.36
N ALA A 143 9.74 -7.80 6.94
CA ALA A 143 9.99 -7.40 8.32
C ALA A 143 9.86 -5.89 8.56
N GLU A 144 10.35 -5.06 7.63
CA GLU A 144 10.14 -3.60 7.67
C GLU A 144 8.65 -3.24 7.60
N ALA A 145 7.89 -3.90 6.71
CA ALA A 145 6.46 -3.68 6.56
C ALA A 145 5.68 -4.07 7.84
N LEU A 146 6.05 -5.18 8.48
CA LEU A 146 5.46 -5.59 9.76
C LEU A 146 5.79 -4.58 10.87
N ASN A 147 7.04 -4.15 10.99
CA ASN A 147 7.43 -3.13 11.97
C ASN A 147 6.64 -1.83 11.78
N ALA A 148 6.54 -1.34 10.55
CA ALA A 148 5.80 -0.13 10.20
C ALA A 148 4.29 -0.23 10.49
N ALA A 149 3.72 -1.43 10.44
CA ALA A 149 2.32 -1.69 10.75
C ALA A 149 2.05 -1.79 12.27
N THR A 150 3.08 -1.85 13.12
CA THR A 150 2.89 -1.89 14.58
C THR A 150 2.49 -0.53 15.15
N ARG A 151 1.92 -0.54 16.36
CA ARG A 151 1.48 0.69 17.04
C ARG A 151 2.65 1.60 17.44
N LEU A 152 3.79 1.00 17.74
CA LEU A 152 5.04 1.66 18.10
C LEU A 152 6.15 0.99 17.27
N PRO A 153 6.36 1.44 16.03
CA PRO A 153 7.44 0.94 15.19
C PRO A 153 8.78 1.22 15.85
N LEU A 154 9.69 0.26 15.73
CA LEU A 154 11.10 0.45 16.08
C LEU A 154 11.72 1.51 15.16
N GLY A 155 12.63 2.32 15.72
CA GLY A 155 13.47 3.23 14.93
C GLY A 155 14.47 2.46 14.06
N ASP A 156 15.17 3.17 13.18
CA ASP A 156 16.11 2.57 12.22
C ASP A 156 17.19 1.69 12.89
N GLU A 157 17.81 2.20 13.97
CA GLU A 157 18.87 1.49 14.70
C GLU A 157 18.33 0.30 15.50
N ASP A 158 17.20 0.48 16.19
CA ASP A 158 16.55 -0.58 16.98
C ASP A 158 16.06 -1.73 16.08
N LEU A 159 15.46 -1.39 14.94
CA LEU A 159 15.01 -2.37 13.94
C LEU A 159 16.21 -3.11 13.34
N ALA A 160 17.27 -2.40 13.00
CA ALA A 160 18.48 -3.00 12.45
C ALA A 160 19.16 -3.93 13.48
N GLY A 161 19.22 -3.52 14.75
CA GLY A 161 19.71 -4.35 15.84
C GLY A 161 18.90 -5.64 15.98
N ALA A 162 17.57 -5.53 16.07
CA ALA A 162 16.68 -6.69 16.16
C ALA A 162 16.82 -7.63 14.94
N LEU A 163 16.88 -7.07 13.73
CA LEU A 163 17.08 -7.87 12.52
C LEU A 163 18.45 -8.53 12.45
N CYS A 164 19.52 -7.88 12.93
CA CYS A 164 20.83 -8.51 13.00
C CYS A 164 20.86 -9.76 13.88
N GLU A 165 20.01 -9.83 14.91
CA GLU A 165 19.85 -11.01 15.76
C GLU A 165 19.03 -12.12 15.09
N MET A 166 18.01 -11.75 14.29
CA MET A 166 17.15 -12.71 13.60
C MET A 166 17.72 -13.22 12.27
N LEU A 167 18.54 -12.41 11.59
CA LEU A 167 19.07 -12.70 10.26
C LEU A 167 20.15 -13.80 10.31
N PRO A 168 20.40 -14.50 9.18
CA PRO A 168 21.51 -15.44 9.09
C PRO A 168 22.85 -14.79 9.46
N GLU A 169 23.75 -15.54 10.11
CA GLU A 169 25.06 -15.04 10.56
C GLU A 169 25.87 -14.35 9.46
N SER A 170 25.75 -14.84 8.22
CA SER A 170 26.39 -14.24 7.04
C SER A 170 25.93 -12.81 6.73
N VAL A 171 24.85 -12.36 7.35
CA VAL A 171 24.24 -11.04 7.19
C VAL A 171 24.30 -10.22 8.47
N GLY A 172 23.78 -10.76 9.59
CA GLY A 172 23.65 -10.03 10.86
C GLY A 172 24.98 -9.56 11.42
N GLY A 173 25.94 -10.48 11.59
CA GLY A 173 27.27 -10.15 12.12
C GLY A 173 28.01 -9.08 11.28
N PRO A 174 28.13 -9.26 9.95
CA PRO A 174 28.75 -8.25 9.10
C PRO A 174 28.00 -6.93 9.04
N ALA A 175 26.68 -6.89 9.22
CA ALA A 175 25.93 -5.64 9.27
C ALA A 175 26.26 -4.85 10.56
N SER A 176 26.24 -5.51 11.72
CA SER A 176 26.55 -4.88 13.02
C SER A 176 28.00 -4.40 13.12
N ALA A 177 28.94 -5.11 12.51
CA ALA A 177 30.37 -4.74 12.56
C ALA A 177 30.71 -3.48 11.75
N ARG A 178 29.87 -3.08 10.80
CA ARG A 178 30.20 -1.99 9.85
C ARG A 178 30.10 -0.59 10.43
N SER A 179 29.35 -0.43 11.51
CA SER A 179 29.02 0.87 12.10
C SER A 179 29.50 0.98 13.54
N GLY A 180 30.58 0.27 13.88
CA GLY A 180 31.27 0.42 15.17
C GLY A 180 30.46 -0.01 16.39
N GLY A 181 29.40 -0.82 16.20
CA GLY A 181 28.58 -1.37 17.28
C GLY A 181 27.08 -1.08 17.17
N GLY A 182 26.65 -0.11 16.35
CA GLY A 182 25.23 0.17 16.07
C GLY A 182 24.89 -0.10 14.62
N ALA A 183 24.05 -1.09 14.33
CA ALA A 183 23.62 -1.39 12.96
C ALA A 183 22.59 -0.36 12.48
N THR A 184 22.57 -0.09 11.18
CA THR A 184 21.49 0.67 10.51
C THR A 184 20.82 -0.21 9.46
N MET A 185 19.56 0.09 9.09
CA MET A 185 18.91 -0.67 8.02
C MET A 185 19.68 -0.55 6.70
N ARG A 186 20.35 0.58 6.47
CA ARG A 186 21.23 0.77 5.32
C ARG A 186 22.36 -0.26 5.27
N ASP A 187 22.95 -0.60 6.42
CA ASP A 187 24.02 -1.60 6.50
C ASP A 187 23.48 -3.02 6.34
N VAL A 188 22.35 -3.35 6.98
CA VAL A 188 21.64 -4.62 6.80
C VAL A 188 21.36 -4.88 5.33
N TRP A 189 20.70 -3.92 4.67
CA TRP A 189 20.37 -4.00 3.24
C TRP A 189 21.61 -4.08 2.35
N ARG A 190 22.71 -3.41 2.70
CA ARG A 190 23.97 -3.48 1.94
C ARG A 190 24.56 -4.89 2.00
N VAL A 191 24.62 -5.50 3.18
CA VAL A 191 25.16 -6.86 3.35
C VAL A 191 24.23 -7.89 2.71
N ALA A 192 22.92 -7.79 2.93
CA ALA A 192 21.93 -8.68 2.35
C ALA A 192 22.01 -8.71 0.82
N ARG A 193 22.14 -7.55 0.15
CA ARG A 193 22.33 -7.49 -1.30
C ARG A 193 23.59 -8.22 -1.78
N LEU A 194 24.69 -8.11 -1.03
CA LEU A 194 25.93 -8.81 -1.36
C LEU A 194 25.76 -10.33 -1.25
N VAL A 195 25.11 -10.79 -0.19
CA VAL A 195 24.84 -12.22 0.06
C VAL A 195 23.88 -12.78 -1.00
N GLU A 196 22.80 -12.05 -1.30
CA GLU A 196 21.83 -12.47 -2.31
C GLU A 196 22.43 -12.53 -3.71
N THR A 197 23.28 -11.56 -4.06
CA THR A 197 24.03 -11.59 -5.34
C THR A 197 24.89 -12.85 -5.45
N ARG A 198 25.55 -13.26 -4.36
CA ARG A 198 26.35 -14.48 -4.34
C ARG A 198 25.49 -15.74 -4.46
N ARG A 199 24.31 -15.78 -3.83
CA ARG A 199 23.34 -16.88 -3.96
C ARG A 199 22.87 -17.02 -5.41
N VAL A 200 22.42 -15.93 -6.02
CA VAL A 200 21.96 -15.90 -7.42
C VAL A 200 23.08 -16.32 -8.38
N CYS A 201 24.31 -15.82 -8.21
CA CYS A 201 25.43 -16.25 -9.04
C CYS A 201 25.77 -17.74 -8.90
N ARG A 202 25.55 -18.34 -7.72
CA ARG A 202 25.77 -19.78 -7.49
C ARG A 202 24.69 -20.60 -8.20
N GLU A 203 23.42 -20.24 -8.01
CA GLU A 203 22.29 -20.93 -8.65
C GLU A 203 22.35 -20.81 -10.19
N ASP A 204 22.73 -19.65 -10.72
CA ASP A 204 22.94 -19.43 -12.15
C ASP A 204 24.07 -20.31 -12.70
N MET A 205 25.18 -20.43 -11.96
CA MET A 205 26.25 -21.36 -12.32
C MET A 205 25.81 -22.82 -12.25
N GLU A 206 25.05 -23.22 -11.25
CA GLU A 206 24.53 -24.59 -11.13
C GLU A 206 23.60 -24.94 -12.31
N ARG A 207 22.81 -23.96 -12.77
CA ARG A 207 21.89 -24.14 -13.92
C ARG A 207 22.56 -24.07 -15.28
N HIS A 208 23.50 -23.15 -15.48
CA HIS A 208 24.06 -22.84 -16.80
C HIS A 208 25.53 -23.24 -16.97
N GLY A 209 26.21 -23.57 -15.88
CA GLY A 209 27.61 -23.99 -15.86
C GLY A 209 28.60 -22.89 -16.26
N ARG A 210 28.21 -21.61 -16.30
CA ARG A 210 29.01 -20.48 -16.82
C ARG A 210 29.17 -19.37 -15.79
N CYS A 211 30.34 -18.73 -15.77
CA CYS A 211 30.62 -17.56 -14.94
C CYS A 211 29.81 -16.35 -15.41
N TRP A 212 29.12 -15.64 -14.50
CA TRP A 212 28.31 -14.46 -14.84
C TRP A 212 29.13 -13.27 -15.37
N ARG A 213 30.40 -13.14 -14.97
CA ARG A 213 31.27 -12.03 -15.40
C ARG A 213 31.90 -12.24 -16.78
N CYS A 214 32.38 -13.46 -17.10
CA CYS A 214 33.10 -13.72 -18.35
C CYS A 214 32.47 -14.77 -19.27
N GLY A 215 31.38 -15.43 -18.86
CA GLY A 215 30.67 -16.45 -19.62
C GLY A 215 31.36 -17.82 -19.72
N LYS A 216 32.57 -18.00 -19.17
CA LYS A 216 33.31 -19.26 -19.25
C LYS A 216 32.90 -20.26 -18.17
N PRO A 217 32.90 -21.57 -18.45
CA PRO A 217 32.58 -22.58 -17.45
C PRO A 217 33.69 -22.81 -16.42
N GLY A 218 33.33 -23.43 -15.29
CA GLY A 218 34.30 -24.00 -14.33
C GLY A 218 34.84 -23.08 -13.23
N HIS A 219 34.34 -21.84 -13.06
CA HIS A 219 34.76 -20.97 -11.95
C HIS A 219 33.72 -19.90 -11.55
N HIS A 220 33.69 -19.52 -10.26
CA HIS A 220 32.78 -18.49 -9.72
C HIS A 220 33.20 -17.07 -10.13
N THR A 221 32.24 -16.16 -10.17
CA THR A 221 32.47 -14.73 -10.43
C THR A 221 33.47 -14.11 -9.47
N SER A 222 33.52 -14.57 -8.20
CA SER A 222 34.51 -14.14 -7.22
C SER A 222 35.95 -14.57 -7.54
N ASN A 223 36.11 -15.61 -8.37
CA ASN A 223 37.39 -16.20 -8.76
C ASN A 223 37.68 -15.95 -10.25
N CYS A 224 36.92 -15.05 -10.88
CA CYS A 224 37.10 -14.68 -12.27
C CYS A 224 38.32 -13.76 -12.38
N MET A 225 39.39 -14.26 -13.01
CA MET A 225 40.60 -13.47 -13.32
C MET A 225 40.45 -12.63 -14.61
N GLY A 226 39.21 -12.46 -15.09
CA GLY A 226 38.85 -11.65 -16.26
C GLY A 226 37.95 -10.50 -15.87
#